data_AF-C6SWG4-F1
#
_entry.id   AF-C6SWG4-F1
#
_cell.length_a   1.000
_cell.length_b   1.000
_cell.length_c   1.000
_cell.angle_alpha   90.00
_cell.angle_beta   90.00
_cell.angle_gamma   90.00
#
_symmetry.space_group_name_H-M   'P 1'
#
loop_
_entity.id
_entity.type
_entity.pdbx_description
1 polymer ?
#
loop_
_entity_poly.entity_id
_entity_poly.type
_entity_poly.pdbx_seq_one_letter_code
_entity_poly.pdbx_strand_id
1 'polypeptide(L)'
;MQNEEGQITELYIPRKCSATNRLITAKDHASVQINIGHVDENGVYNGHFSTFALCGFIRAQGDADSALDRLWQKKKVEVKQQ
;
A
#
# COMPACT_ATOMS: atom_id res chain seq x y z
N MET A 1 18.93 2.32 7.75
CA MET A 1 20.37 2.59 7.90
C MET A 1 20.97 1.40 8.62
N GLN A 2 22.04 0.82 8.09
CA GLN A 2 22.76 -0.26 8.75
C GLN A 2 24.11 0.29 9.21
N ASN A 3 24.59 -0.15 10.38
CA ASN A 3 25.97 0.10 10.80
C ASN A 3 26.93 -0.83 10.05
N GLU A 4 28.24 -0.68 10.30
CA GLU A 4 29.28 -1.52 9.68
C GLU A 4 29.17 -3.01 10.04
N GLU A 5 28.44 -3.34 11.12
CA GLU A 5 28.14 -4.71 11.54
C GLU A 5 26.86 -5.29 10.89
N GLY A 6 26.21 -4.53 9.99
CA GLY A 6 24.98 -4.94 9.31
C GLY A 6 23.69 -4.83 10.14
N GLN A 7 23.77 -4.27 11.35
CA GLN A 7 22.62 -4.08 12.22
C GLN A 7 21.83 -2.84 11.82
N ILE A 8 20.49 -2.96 11.80
CA ILE A 8 19.59 -1.83 11.50
C ILE A 8 19.62 -0.86 12.68
N THR A 9 20.09 0.37 12.44
CA THR A 9 20.18 1.44 13.45
C THR A 9 19.00 2.41 13.41
N GLU A 10 18.06 2.24 12.49
CA GLU A 10 16.88 3.10 12.39
C GLU A 10 15.84 2.81 13.48
N LEU A 11 15.27 3.88 14.05
CA LEU A 11 14.19 3.81 15.04
C LEU A 11 12.92 3.13 14.48
N TYR A 12 12.59 3.40 13.22
CA TYR A 12 11.47 2.80 12.51
C TYR A 12 11.68 2.93 11.00
N ILE A 13 11.13 1.98 10.25
CA ILE A 13 11.12 2.03 8.78
C ILE A 13 9.77 2.62 8.35
N PRO A 14 9.71 3.84 7.77
CA PRO A 14 8.46 4.45 7.35
C PRO A 14 7.76 3.68 6.23
N ARG A 15 6.44 3.78 6.20
CA ARG A 15 5.64 3.23 5.09
C ARG A 15 5.93 3.99 3.81
N LYS A 16 5.93 3.28 2.69
CA LYS A 16 6.08 3.85 1.35
C LYS A 16 4.72 3.86 0.65
N CYS A 17 4.39 4.96 -0.01
CA CYS A 17 3.21 5.05 -0.83
C CYS A 17 3.34 4.08 -2.02
N SER A 18 2.38 3.17 -2.16
CA SER A 18 2.35 2.14 -3.22
C SER A 18 2.25 2.75 -4.62
N ALA A 19 1.69 3.95 -4.75
CA ALA A 19 1.44 4.59 -6.04
C ALA A 19 2.61 5.46 -6.53
N THR A 20 3.25 6.22 -5.64
CA THR A 20 4.33 7.17 -6.02
C THR A 20 5.73 6.74 -5.59
N ASN A 21 5.85 5.65 -4.81
CA ASN A 21 7.09 5.23 -4.17
C ASN A 21 7.73 6.28 -3.23
N ARG A 22 6.99 7.35 -2.90
CA ARG A 22 7.39 8.36 -1.91
C ARG A 22 7.20 7.81 -0.50
N LEU A 23 8.04 8.25 0.42
CA LEU A 23 7.87 7.95 1.84
C LEU A 23 6.65 8.69 2.39
N ILE A 24 5.84 7.99 3.17
CA ILE A 24 4.75 8.58 3.95
C ILE A 24 5.37 9.15 5.22
N THR A 25 5.37 10.47 5.36
CA THR A 25 5.97 11.15 6.50
C THR A 25 5.08 11.06 7.73
N ALA A 26 5.66 11.21 8.93
CA ALA A 26 4.91 11.13 10.19
C ALA A 26 3.80 12.20 10.32
N LYS A 27 3.92 13.33 9.62
CA LYS A 27 2.92 14.42 9.63
C LYS A 27 1.89 14.32 8.49
N ASP A 28 1.99 13.30 7.63
CA ASP A 28 1.00 13.08 6.57
C ASP A 28 -0.25 12.40 7.16
N HIS A 29 -1.07 13.19 7.85
CA HIS A 29 -2.34 12.75 8.44
C HIS A 29 -3.43 12.48 7.38
N ALA A 30 -3.21 12.92 6.15
CA ALA A 30 -4.07 12.60 5.01
C ALA A 30 -3.70 11.26 4.37
N SER A 31 -2.60 10.62 4.77
CA SER A 31 -2.27 9.27 4.30
C SER A 31 -3.29 8.23 4.79
N VAL A 32 -3.58 7.25 3.93
CA VAL A 32 -4.51 6.15 4.25
C VAL A 32 -3.89 4.81 3.89
N GLN A 33 -4.38 3.78 4.57
CA GLN A 33 -4.11 2.40 4.24
C GLN A 33 -5.41 1.71 3.89
N ILE A 34 -5.47 1.12 2.72
CA ILE A 34 -6.65 0.45 2.19
C ILE A 34 -6.33 -1.03 2.07
N ASN A 35 -7.13 -1.87 2.71
CA ASN A 35 -7.03 -3.33 2.59
C ASN A 35 -8.14 -3.82 1.66
N ILE A 36 -7.76 -4.50 0.58
CA ILE A 36 -8.69 -5.16 -0.33
C ILE A 36 -8.79 -6.62 0.08
N GLY A 37 -9.95 -7.01 0.60
CA GLY A 37 -10.21 -8.39 1.00
C GLY A 37 -10.33 -9.31 -0.21
N HIS A 38 -9.73 -10.50 -0.11
CA HIS A 38 -9.77 -11.51 -1.15
C HIS A 38 -10.99 -12.39 -0.97
N VAL A 39 -11.66 -12.71 -2.07
CA VAL A 39 -12.85 -13.56 -2.08
C VAL A 39 -12.52 -14.93 -2.65
N ASP A 40 -13.23 -15.94 -2.19
CA ASP A 40 -13.22 -17.27 -2.79
C ASP A 40 -14.16 -17.33 -4.00
N GLU A 41 -14.24 -18.52 -4.61
CA GLU A 41 -15.09 -18.82 -5.75
C GLU A 41 -16.60 -18.72 -5.46
N ASN A 42 -17.01 -18.72 -4.18
CA ASN A 42 -18.39 -18.47 -3.76
C ASN A 42 -18.65 -16.98 -3.47
N GLY A 43 -17.65 -16.12 -3.66
CA GLY A 43 -17.72 -14.70 -3.32
C GLY A 43 -17.58 -14.42 -1.82
N VAL A 44 -17.14 -15.39 -1.02
CA VAL A 44 -16.97 -15.27 0.43
C VAL A 44 -15.56 -14.80 0.75
N TYR A 45 -15.44 -13.87 1.69
CA TYR A 45 -14.14 -13.38 2.17
C TYR A 45 -13.31 -14.52 2.79
N ASN A 46 -12.08 -14.72 2.28
CA ASN A 46 -11.23 -15.86 2.66
C ASN A 46 -10.19 -15.52 3.76
N GLY A 47 -10.30 -14.36 4.40
CA GLY A 47 -9.37 -13.91 5.45
C GLY A 47 -8.07 -13.27 4.97
N HIS A 48 -7.76 -13.33 3.68
CA HIS A 48 -6.56 -12.71 3.09
C HIS A 48 -6.89 -11.34 2.50
N PHE A 49 -5.92 -10.44 2.50
CA PHE A 49 -6.09 -9.11 1.93
C PHE A 49 -4.82 -8.59 1.28
N SER A 50 -4.97 -7.69 0.32
CA SER A 50 -3.89 -6.89 -0.24
C SER A 50 -3.95 -5.47 0.28
N THR A 51 -2.83 -5.01 0.85
CA THR A 51 -2.71 -3.70 1.47
C THR A 51 -2.09 -2.70 0.51
N PHE A 52 -2.72 -1.55 0.34
CA PHE A 52 -2.19 -0.41 -0.40
C PHE A 52 -2.10 0.82 0.50
N ALA A 53 -0.96 1.51 0.43
CA ALA A 53 -0.72 2.74 1.18
C ALA A 53 -0.72 3.93 0.20
N LEU A 54 -1.57 4.92 0.45
CA LEU A 54 -1.65 6.14 -0.34
C LEU A 54 -1.22 7.34 0.51
N CYS A 55 -0.31 8.17 -0.02
CA CYS A 55 0.07 9.41 0.63
C CYS A 55 -0.99 10.49 0.40
N GLY A 56 -1.05 11.47 1.31
CA GLY A 56 -1.98 12.59 1.24
C GLY A 56 -1.82 13.43 -0.03
N PHE A 57 -0.61 13.49 -0.60
CA PHE A 57 -0.32 14.22 -1.83
C PHE A 57 -1.18 13.74 -3.02
N ILE A 58 -1.24 12.43 -3.26
CA ILE A 58 -2.03 11.86 -4.38
C ILE A 58 -3.53 12.09 -4.14
N ARG A 59 -3.97 12.00 -2.88
CA ARG A 59 -5.36 12.27 -2.52
C ARG A 59 -5.75 13.72 -2.77
N ALA A 60 -4.88 14.67 -2.42
CA ALA A 60 -5.11 16.10 -2.66
C ALA A 60 -5.13 16.43 -4.17
N GLN A 61 -4.38 15.70 -4.98
CA GLN A 61 -4.37 15.85 -6.44
C GLN A 61 -5.64 15.30 -7.11
N GLY A 62 -6.41 14.44 -6.44
CA GLY A 62 -7.57 13.75 -7.02
C GLY A 62 -7.21 12.47 -7.78
N ASP A 63 -5.93 12.08 -7.81
CA ASP A 63 -5.44 10.90 -8.56
C ASP A 63 -5.51 9.59 -7.75
N ALA A 64 -6.09 9.63 -6.54
CA ALA A 64 -6.11 8.48 -5.63
C ALA A 64 -6.88 7.29 -6.22
N ASP A 65 -8.00 7.55 -6.88
CA ASP A 65 -8.85 6.52 -7.51
C ASP A 65 -8.10 5.82 -8.65
N SER A 66 -7.64 6.60 -9.64
CA SER A 66 -6.84 6.12 -10.77
C SER A 66 -5.58 5.36 -10.34
N ALA A 67 -4.94 5.80 -9.25
CA ALA A 67 -3.79 5.12 -8.69
C ALA A 67 -4.15 3.76 -8.06
N LEU A 68 -5.25 3.70 -7.30
CA LEU A 68 -5.72 2.47 -6.66
C LEU A 68 -6.17 1.45 -7.70
N ASP A 69 -6.94 1.85 -8.72
CA ASP A 69 -7.39 0.95 -9.78
C ASP A 69 -6.19 0.35 -10.52
N ARG A 70 -5.22 1.18 -10.96
CA ARG A 70 -4.00 0.69 -11.62
C ARG A 70 -3.20 -0.28 -10.75
N LEU A 71 -3.10 -0.02 -9.45
CA LEU A 71 -2.40 -0.91 -8.52
C LEU A 71 -3.16 -2.22 -8.32
N TRP A 72 -4.47 -2.15 -8.20
CA TRP A 72 -5.31 -3.33 -8.04
C TRP A 72 -5.31 -4.20 -9.28
N GLN A 73 -5.42 -3.64 -10.49
CA GLN A 73 -5.34 -4.43 -11.73
C GLN A 73 -4.05 -5.27 -11.80
N LYS A 74 -2.91 -4.72 -11.36
CA LYS A 74 -1.64 -5.47 -11.29
C LYS A 74 -1.68 -6.55 -10.21
N LYS A 75 -2.17 -6.21 -9.02
CA LYS A 75 -2.20 -7.14 -7.89
C LYS A 75 -3.21 -8.26 -8.07
N LYS A 76 -4.33 -7.97 -8.72
CA LYS A 76 -5.39 -8.92 -9.08
C LYS A 76 -4.81 -10.09 -9.88
N VAL A 77 -3.97 -9.80 -10.87
CA VAL A 77 -3.27 -10.81 -11.68
C VAL A 77 -2.29 -11.62 -10.83
N GLU A 78 -1.53 -10.96 -9.95
CA GLU A 78 -0.56 -11.62 -9.06
C GLU A 78 -1.24 -12.60 -8.10
N VAL A 79 -2.38 -12.21 -7.51
CA VAL A 79 -3.10 -13.01 -6.52
C VAL A 79 -4.14 -13.94 -7.15
N LYS A 80 -4.28 -13.92 -8.49
CA LYS A 80 -5.26 -14.74 -9.24
C LYS A 80 -6.71 -14.56 -8.76
N GLN A 81 -7.05 -13.37 -8.30
CA GLN A 81 -8.44 -12.98 -8.04
C GLN A 81 -9.07 -12.62 -9.39
N GLN A 82 -10.18 -13.24 -9.80
CA GLN A 82 -10.81 -12.94 -11.10
C GLN A 82 -11.96 -11.94 -10.95
#